data_AF-A0A8K0I8M0-F1
#
_entry.id   AF-A0A8K0I8M0-F1
#
_cell.length_a   1.000
_cell.length_b   1.000
_cell.length_c   1.000
_cell.angle_alpha   90.00
_cell.angle_beta   90.00
_cell.angle_gamma   90.00
#
_symmetry.space_group_name_H-M   'P 1'
#
loop_
_entity.id
_entity.type
_entity.pdbx_description
1 polymer ?
#
loop_
_entity_poly.entity_id
_entity_poly.type
_entity_poly.pdbx_seq_one_letter_code
_entity_poly.pdbx_strand_id
1 'polypeptide(L)'
;MRGGEERDSSIKRDVEECKVDGSNKPFEDLNHLASTYSYDDAASLIEEIEEESQMFEEILRIKEILATKHDQLDSVLFDLLRRLQLMELSAETLKATEIGRAVIGLRRHNSKQICHLVHTLIDG
;
A
#
# COMPACT_ATOMS: atom_id res chain seq x y z
N MET A 1 43.50 37.97 57.76
CA MET A 1 42.92 38.65 56.58
C MET A 1 43.85 38.34 55.42
N ARG A 2 43.56 37.38 54.54
CA ARG A 2 42.52 37.31 53.49
C ARG A 2 43.00 37.98 52.19
N GLY A 3 43.05 37.18 51.12
CA GLY A 3 43.18 37.56 49.70
C GLY A 3 44.62 37.43 49.19
N GLY A 4 44.99 36.54 48.26
CA GLY A 4 44.22 35.81 47.25
C GLY A 4 44.83 36.12 45.88
N GLU A 5 45.87 35.37 45.50
CA GLU A 5 46.49 35.45 44.17
C GLU A 5 45.58 34.76 43.15
N GLU A 6 45.02 35.52 42.22
CA GLU A 6 44.30 35.00 41.06
C GLU A 6 45.31 34.47 40.04
N ARG A 7 45.49 33.16 39.99
CA ARG A 7 46.12 32.47 38.85
C ARG A 7 45.00 31.83 38.04
N ASP A 8 44.55 32.53 37.00
CA ASP A 8 43.63 31.95 36.03
C ASP A 8 44.42 31.01 35.10
N SER A 9 44.34 29.73 35.43
CA SER A 9 44.80 28.62 34.61
C SER A 9 43.57 28.06 33.92
N SER A 10 43.31 28.52 32.70
CA SER A 10 42.23 28.00 31.86
C SER A 10 42.78 27.56 30.50
N ILE A 11 43.18 26.29 30.48
CA ILE A 11 43.09 25.29 29.41
C ILE A 11 42.90 25.86 28.00
N LYS A 12 43.97 25.83 27.19
CA LYS A 12 43.89 25.98 25.74
C LYS A 12 43.13 24.78 25.19
N ARG A 13 41.89 25.01 24.73
CA ARG A 13 41.16 24.05 23.90
C ARG A 13 41.71 24.20 22.48
N ASP A 14 42.42 23.19 22.00
CA ASP A 14 42.69 23.04 20.58
C ASP A 14 41.34 22.80 19.89
N VAL A 15 40.82 23.86 19.28
CA VAL A 15 39.73 23.73 18.30
C VAL A 15 40.41 23.22 17.03
N GLU A 16 40.40 21.90 16.84
CA GLU A 16 40.48 21.37 15.48
C GLU A 16 39.24 21.87 14.74
N GLU A 17 39.46 22.82 13.82
CA GLU A 17 38.51 23.13 12.77
C GLU A 17 38.36 21.89 11.89
N CYS A 18 37.30 21.11 12.11
CA CYS A 18 36.79 20.27 11.05
C CYS A 18 36.37 21.21 9.91
N LYS A 19 37.22 21.34 8.89
CA LYS A 19 36.82 21.89 7.58
C LYS A 19 35.77 20.96 6.99
N VAL A 20 34.51 21.17 7.37
CA VAL A 20 33.38 20.80 6.53
C VAL A 20 33.50 21.71 5.32
N ASP A 21 33.96 21.15 4.19
CA ASP A 21 33.73 21.73 2.88
C ASP A 21 32.21 21.72 2.67
N GLY A 22 31.58 22.76 3.22
CA GLY A 22 30.20 23.10 2.97
C GLY A 22 30.11 23.55 1.52
N SER A 23 30.11 22.59 0.60
CA SER A 23 29.41 22.77 -0.66
C SER A 23 27.94 22.99 -0.31
N ASN A 24 27.61 24.25 -0.03
CA ASN A 24 26.27 24.78 -0.12
C ASN A 24 25.85 24.56 -1.57
N LYS A 25 25.33 23.36 -1.85
CA LYS A 25 24.62 23.09 -3.10
C LYS A 25 23.51 24.14 -3.13
N PRO A 26 23.46 25.01 -4.16
CA PRO A 26 22.44 26.02 -4.23
C PRO A 26 21.07 25.38 -4.02
N PHE A 27 20.24 26.05 -3.23
CA PHE A 27 18.83 25.78 -3.00
C PHE A 27 18.03 25.98 -4.31
N GLU A 28 18.48 25.41 -5.43
CA GLU A 28 17.90 25.56 -6.77
C GLU A 28 17.31 24.25 -7.31
N ASP A 29 17.36 23.15 -6.55
CA ASP A 29 16.83 21.85 -7.01
C ASP A 29 15.35 21.61 -6.68
N LEU A 30 14.72 22.42 -5.81
CA LEU A 30 13.28 22.24 -5.54
C LEU A 30 12.41 22.75 -6.71
N ASN A 31 12.83 23.82 -7.38
CA ASN A 31 12.08 24.41 -8.49
C ASN A 31 12.21 23.55 -9.76
N HIS A 32 13.31 22.81 -9.92
CA HIS A 32 13.52 21.89 -11.03
C HIS A 32 12.73 20.59 -10.86
N LEU A 33 12.57 20.08 -9.63
CA LEU A 33 11.73 18.90 -9.33
C LEU A 33 10.24 19.17 -9.56
N ALA A 34 9.75 20.35 -9.14
CA ALA A 34 8.40 20.83 -9.44
C ALA A 34 8.16 21.05 -10.94
N SER A 35 9.23 21.30 -11.71
CA SER A 35 9.18 21.41 -13.18
C SER A 35 9.31 20.04 -13.89
N THR A 36 9.58 18.96 -13.15
CA THR A 36 9.73 17.60 -13.72
C THR A 36 8.41 16.82 -13.68
N TYR A 37 7.44 17.25 -12.88
CA TYR A 37 6.14 16.61 -12.74
C TYR A 37 5.07 17.47 -13.41
N SER A 38 4.63 17.05 -14.60
CA SER A 38 3.54 17.74 -15.30
C SER A 38 2.21 17.53 -14.57
N TYR A 39 1.26 18.46 -14.69
CA TYR A 39 -0.11 18.25 -14.21
C TYR A 39 -0.75 17.01 -14.85
N ASP A 40 -0.34 16.69 -16.07
CA ASP A 40 -0.76 15.49 -16.80
C ASP A 40 -0.23 14.20 -16.13
N ASP A 41 1.05 14.20 -15.74
CA ASP A 41 1.65 13.07 -14.99
C ASP A 41 0.97 12.89 -13.63
N ALA A 42 0.64 14.01 -12.95
CA ALA A 42 -0.12 14.02 -11.71
C ALA A 42 -1.51 13.40 -11.86
N ALA A 43 -2.23 13.77 -12.92
CA ALA A 43 -3.55 13.26 -13.20
C ALA A 43 -3.54 11.76 -13.51
N SER A 44 -2.55 11.29 -14.30
CA SER A 44 -2.40 9.87 -14.62
C SER A 44 -2.16 9.01 -13.38
N LEU A 45 -1.30 9.44 -12.44
CA LEU A 45 -1.08 8.66 -11.21
C LEU A 45 -2.29 8.67 -10.29
N ILE A 46 -3.06 9.76 -10.25
CA ILE A 46 -4.30 9.82 -9.47
C ILE A 46 -5.34 8.84 -10.02
N GLU A 47 -5.51 8.78 -11.33
CA GLU A 47 -6.42 7.82 -11.99
C GLU A 47 -6.05 6.37 -11.66
N GLU A 48 -4.76 6.02 -11.74
CA GLU A 48 -4.27 4.69 -11.38
C GLU A 48 -4.58 4.33 -9.92
N ILE A 49 -4.33 5.25 -8.98
CA ILE A 49 -4.61 5.04 -7.54
C ILE A 49 -6.12 4.90 -7.29
N GLU A 50 -6.95 5.70 -7.95
CA GLU A 50 -8.41 5.65 -7.82
C GLU A 50 -8.96 4.32 -8.37
N GLU A 51 -8.44 3.85 -9.51
CA GLU A 51 -8.82 2.54 -10.08
C GLU A 51 -8.44 1.39 -9.14
N GLU A 52 -7.21 1.40 -8.60
CA GLU A 52 -6.78 0.41 -7.60
C GLU A 52 -7.67 0.42 -6.35
N SER A 53 -8.03 1.62 -5.87
CA SER A 53 -8.89 1.79 -4.69
C SER A 53 -10.29 1.23 -4.93
N GLN A 54 -10.90 1.53 -6.09
CA GLN A 54 -12.21 1.02 -6.48
C GLN A 54 -12.20 -0.50 -6.63
N MET A 55 -11.13 -1.06 -7.20
CA MET A 55 -10.94 -2.51 -7.29
C MET A 55 -10.91 -3.13 -5.89
N PHE A 56 -10.14 -2.55 -4.96
CA PHE A 56 -10.03 -3.04 -3.60
C PHE A 56 -11.38 -3.01 -2.85
N GLU A 57 -12.12 -1.91 -2.98
CA GLU A 57 -13.46 -1.77 -2.40
C GLU A 57 -14.45 -2.80 -2.95
N GLU A 58 -14.44 -3.04 -4.26
CA GLU A 58 -15.30 -4.05 -4.86
C GLU A 58 -14.93 -5.46 -4.38
N ILE A 59 -13.65 -5.79 -4.22
CA ILE A 59 -13.23 -7.08 -3.67
C ILE A 59 -13.77 -7.26 -2.25
N LEU A 60 -13.70 -6.23 -1.41
CA LEU A 60 -14.24 -6.28 -0.05
C LEU A 60 -15.76 -6.47 -0.04
N ARG A 61 -16.47 -5.77 -0.92
CA ARG A 61 -17.92 -5.93 -1.10
C ARG A 61 -18.26 -7.37 -1.53
N ILE A 62 -17.57 -7.92 -2.53
CA ILE A 62 -17.78 -9.30 -2.97
C ILE A 62 -17.54 -10.26 -1.81
N LYS A 63 -16.43 -10.10 -1.09
CA LYS A 63 -16.09 -10.94 0.07
C LYS A 63 -17.24 -10.99 1.09
N GLU A 64 -17.82 -9.84 1.42
CA GLU A 64 -18.91 -9.76 2.39
C GLU A 64 -20.15 -10.53 1.93
N ILE A 65 -20.51 -10.42 0.64
CA ILE A 65 -21.62 -11.16 0.05
C ILE A 65 -21.33 -12.67 0.07
N LEU A 66 -20.10 -13.09 -0.29
CA LEU A 66 -19.71 -14.50 -0.24
C LEU A 66 -19.65 -15.05 1.20
N ALA A 67 -19.36 -14.21 2.19
CA ALA A 67 -19.40 -14.60 3.59
C ALA A 67 -20.83 -14.92 4.06
N THR A 68 -21.83 -14.21 3.51
CA THR A 68 -23.26 -14.43 3.75
C THR A 68 -23.92 -15.37 2.74
N LYS A 69 -23.16 -16.30 2.14
CA LYS A 69 -23.59 -17.23 1.07
C LYS A 69 -24.91 -17.97 1.29
N HIS A 70 -25.34 -18.20 2.53
CA HIS A 70 -26.59 -18.91 2.82
C HIS A 70 -27.85 -18.07 2.51
N ASP A 71 -27.70 -16.74 2.47
CA ASP A 71 -28.78 -15.79 2.20
C ASP A 71 -28.81 -15.32 0.74
N GLN A 72 -27.87 -15.81 -0.08
CA GLN A 72 -27.70 -15.40 -1.47
C GLN A 72 -28.25 -16.42 -2.44
N LEU A 73 -28.69 -15.94 -3.60
CA LEU A 73 -29.07 -16.80 -4.71
C LEU A 73 -27.82 -17.36 -5.41
N ASP A 74 -27.91 -18.60 -5.90
CA ASP A 74 -26.84 -19.25 -6.67
C ASP A 74 -26.35 -18.39 -7.85
N SER A 75 -27.27 -17.70 -8.56
CA SER A 75 -26.89 -16.82 -9.68
C SER A 75 -26.01 -15.66 -9.22
N VAL A 76 -26.35 -15.04 -8.07
CA VAL A 76 -25.56 -13.93 -7.49
C VAL A 76 -24.18 -14.44 -7.11
N LEU A 77 -24.08 -15.58 -6.42
CA LEU A 77 -22.79 -16.16 -6.04
C LEU A 77 -21.94 -16.50 -7.27
N PHE A 78 -22.54 -17.06 -8.31
CA PHE A 78 -21.85 -17.39 -9.54
C PHE A 78 -21.30 -16.14 -10.25
N ASP A 79 -22.12 -15.10 -10.41
CA ASP A 79 -21.73 -13.85 -11.05
C ASP A 79 -20.58 -13.16 -10.30
N LEU A 80 -20.63 -13.17 -8.96
CA LEU A 80 -19.57 -12.62 -8.13
C LEU A 80 -18.25 -13.39 -8.26
N LEU A 81 -18.31 -14.72 -8.25
CA LEU A 81 -17.13 -15.57 -8.47
C LEU A 81 -16.55 -15.36 -9.88
N ARG A 82 -17.41 -15.18 -10.89
CA ARG A 82 -16.97 -14.89 -12.25
C ARG A 82 -16.31 -13.52 -12.33
N ARG A 83 -16.83 -12.53 -11.62
CA ARG A 83 -16.22 -11.20 -11.51
C ARG A 83 -14.84 -11.27 -10.87
N LEU A 84 -14.67 -12.04 -9.78
CA LEU A 84 -13.36 -12.27 -9.17
C LEU A 84 -12.37 -12.93 -10.13
N GLN A 85 -12.81 -13.87 -10.97
CA GLN A 85 -11.95 -14.51 -11.97
C GLN A 85 -11.40 -13.53 -13.01
N LEU A 86 -12.16 -12.47 -13.31
CA LEU A 86 -11.78 -11.46 -14.29
C LEU A 86 -10.95 -10.33 -13.67
N MET A 87 -10.83 -10.28 -12.34
CA MET A 87 -9.99 -9.31 -11.64
C MET A 87 -8.57 -9.83 -11.52
N GLU A 88 -7.60 -8.93 -11.67
CA GLU A 88 -6.19 -9.23 -11.43
C GLU A 88 -5.90 -9.19 -9.92
N LEU A 89 -6.05 -10.34 -9.26
CA LEU A 89 -5.82 -10.48 -7.83
C LEU A 89 -4.36 -10.88 -7.56
N SER A 90 -3.57 -9.96 -7.03
CA SER A 90 -2.23 -10.27 -6.54
C SER A 90 -2.26 -11.10 -5.25
N ALA A 91 -1.14 -11.76 -4.93
CA ALA A 91 -1.01 -12.50 -3.68
C ALA A 91 -1.14 -11.57 -2.45
N GLU A 92 -0.69 -10.31 -2.57
CA GLU A 92 -0.88 -9.27 -1.57
C GLU A 92 -2.36 -8.95 -1.38
N THR A 93 -3.10 -8.72 -2.47
CA THR A 93 -4.54 -8.40 -2.41
C THR A 93 -5.35 -9.56 -1.83
N LEU A 94 -5.04 -10.81 -2.19
CA LEU A 94 -5.67 -12.00 -1.61
C LEU A 94 -5.45 -12.10 -0.10
N LYS A 95 -4.24 -11.77 0.38
CA LYS A 95 -3.91 -11.76 1.81
C LYS A 95 -4.56 -10.60 2.54
N ALA A 96 -4.47 -9.39 2.01
CA ALA A 96 -4.98 -8.17 2.63
C ALA A 96 -6.51 -8.20 2.76
N THR A 97 -7.21 -8.73 1.75
CA THR A 97 -8.67 -8.80 1.78
C THR A 97 -9.19 -10.05 2.49
N GLU A 98 -8.37 -11.09 2.66
CA GLU A 98 -8.77 -12.44 3.09
C GLU A 98 -9.87 -13.09 2.23
N ILE A 99 -10.10 -12.62 1.01
CA ILE A 99 -11.20 -13.11 0.16
C ILE A 99 -11.08 -14.60 -0.16
N GLY A 100 -9.86 -15.14 -0.18
CA GLY A 100 -9.61 -16.57 -0.37
C GLY A 100 -10.36 -17.44 0.65
N ARG A 101 -10.54 -16.97 1.90
CA ARG A 101 -11.31 -17.72 2.91
C ARG A 101 -12.79 -17.81 2.57
N ALA A 102 -13.37 -16.72 2.07
CA ALA A 102 -14.77 -16.70 1.64
C ALA A 102 -14.98 -17.63 0.44
N VAL A 103 -14.08 -17.58 -0.55
CA VAL A 103 -14.10 -18.44 -1.75
C VAL A 103 -13.95 -19.92 -1.39
N ILE A 104 -13.00 -20.28 -0.52
CA ILE A 104 -12.83 -21.66 -0.03
C ILE A 104 -14.11 -22.17 0.64
N GLY A 105 -14.86 -21.29 1.31
CA GLY A 105 -16.15 -21.61 1.92
C GLY A 105 -17.22 -22.11 0.93
N LEU A 106 -17.03 -21.91 -0.38
CA LEU A 106 -17.93 -22.34 -1.44
C LEU A 106 -17.47 -23.61 -2.17
N ARG A 107 -16.33 -24.20 -1.77
CA ARG A 107 -15.77 -25.41 -2.42
C ARG A 107 -16.71 -26.62 -2.41
N ARG A 108 -17.69 -26.66 -1.50
CA ARG A 108 -18.69 -27.73 -1.36
C ARG A 108 -20.12 -27.24 -1.61
N HIS A 109 -20.29 -26.19 -2.41
CA HIS A 109 -21.59 -25.66 -2.76
C HIS A 109 -22.47 -26.70 -3.51
N ASN A 110 -23.81 -26.57 -3.41
CA ASN A 110 -24.73 -27.53 -4.03
C ASN A 110 -24.73 -27.42 -5.57
N SER A 111 -24.50 -26.22 -6.11
CA SER A 111 -24.33 -26.01 -7.54
C SER A 111 -22.96 -26.47 -8.03
N LYS A 112 -22.96 -27.39 -8.99
CA LYS A 112 -21.75 -27.91 -9.64
C LYS A 112 -20.96 -26.83 -10.36
N GLN A 113 -21.64 -25.85 -10.95
CA GLN A 113 -21.00 -24.73 -11.66
C GLN A 113 -20.22 -23.84 -10.70
N ILE A 114 -20.81 -23.51 -9.55
CA ILE A 114 -20.14 -22.75 -8.49
C ILE A 114 -18.92 -23.51 -7.98
N CYS A 115 -19.06 -24.80 -7.66
CA CYS A 115 -17.94 -25.63 -7.24
C CYS A 115 -16.79 -25.64 -8.25
N HIS A 116 -17.09 -25.85 -9.54
CA HIS A 116 -16.07 -25.88 -10.59
C HIS A 116 -15.34 -24.54 -10.73
N LEU A 117 -16.08 -23.43 -10.64
CA LEU A 117 -15.49 -22.10 -10.71
C LEU A 117 -14.60 -21.81 -9.50
N VAL A 118 -15.03 -22.18 -8.29
CA VAL A 118 -14.22 -22.06 -7.06
C VAL A 118 -12.94 -22.87 -7.16
N HIS A 119 -12.98 -24.09 -7.68
CA HIS A 119 -11.78 -24.89 -7.92
C HIS A 119 -10.81 -24.19 -8.88
N THR A 120 -11.32 -23.64 -9.98
CA THR A 120 -10.51 -22.88 -10.94
C THR A 120 -9.85 -21.65 -10.30
N LEU A 121 -10.54 -20.96 -9.39
CA LEU A 121 -10.01 -19.81 -8.66
C LEU A 121 -8.95 -20.17 -7.59
N ILE A 122 -8.97 -21.41 -7.09
CA ILE A 122 -8.02 -21.87 -6.06
C ILE A 122 -6.79 -22.53 -6.69
N ASP A 123 -6.98 -23.23 -7.80
CA ASP A 123 -5.95 -24.02 -8.46
C ASP A 123 -5.15 -23.22 -9.51
N GLY A 124 -5.60 -22.02 -9.86
CA GLY A 124 -4.91 -21.06 -10.74
C GLY A 124 -3.84 -20.26 -10.02
#